data_AF-A0A7J7F3T3-F1
#
_entry.id   AF-A0A7J7F3T3-F1
#
_cell.length_a   1.000
_cell.length_b   1.000
_cell.length_c   1.000
_cell.angle_alpha   90.00
_cell.angle_beta   90.00
_cell.angle_gamma   90.00
#
_symmetry.space_group_name_H-M   'P 1'
#
loop_
_entity.id
_entity.type
_entity.pdbx_description
1 polymer ?
#
loop_
_entity_poly.entity_id
_entity_poly.type
_entity_poly.pdbx_seq_one_letter_code
_entity_poly.pdbx_strand_id
1 'polypeptide(L)' 'ATLLHISSLTALRKGSDLEKAIATAALIFRNSSDLDGKLGKATAKNLLQTRFRNFTEGQETKAKYK' A
#
# COMPACT_ATOMS: atom_id res chain seq x y z
N ALA A 1 9.97 4.72 21.97
CA ALA A 1 9.12 4.23 20.86
C ALA A 1 8.95 5.27 19.74
N THR A 2 8.66 6.54 20.05
CA THR A 2 8.45 7.62 19.07
C THR A 2 9.67 7.98 18.20
N LEU A 3 10.89 7.88 18.74
CA LEU A 3 12.14 8.14 17.99
C LEU A 3 12.36 7.14 16.83
N LEU A 4 12.03 5.86 17.00
CA LEU A 4 12.17 4.85 15.94
C LEU A 4 11.21 5.11 14.76
N HIS A 5 10.01 5.65 15.05
CA HIS A 5 9.01 5.95 14.04
C HIS A 5 9.44 7.13 13.13
N ILE A 6 10.03 8.17 13.71
CA ILE A 6 10.52 9.34 12.96
C ILE A 6 11.75 8.98 12.10
N SER A 7 12.67 8.15 12.63
CA SER A 7 13.84 7.68 11.89
C SER A 7 13.47 6.82 10.68
N SER A 8 12.52 5.90 10.84
CA SER A 8 12.02 5.05 9.74
C SER A 8 11.32 5.89 8.65
N LEU A 9 10.49 6.87 9.02
CA LEU A 9 9.83 7.76 8.06
C LEU A 9 10.84 8.62 7.28
N THR A 10 11.88 9.09 7.96
CA THR A 10 12.94 9.90 7.34
C THR A 10 13.80 9.08 6.38
N ALA A 11 14.13 7.84 6.74
CA ALA A 11 14.80 6.90 5.85
C ALA A 11 13.92 6.58 4.63
N LEU A 12 12.62 6.31 4.83
CA LEU A 12 11.70 6.00 3.75
C LEU A 12 11.51 7.16 2.77
N ARG A 13 11.52 8.42 3.24
CA ARG A 13 11.48 9.60 2.37
C ARG A 13 12.65 9.65 1.38
N LYS A 14 13.84 9.24 1.85
CA LYS A 14 15.07 9.17 1.03
C LYS A 14 15.17 7.89 0.19
N GLY A 15 14.33 6.89 0.45
CA GLY A 15 14.29 5.64 -0.30
C GLY A 15 13.80 5.80 -1.74
N SER A 16 14.13 4.81 -2.56
CA SER A 16 13.64 4.63 -3.92
C SER A 16 12.12 4.46 -3.97
N ASP A 17 11.54 4.61 -5.16
CA ASP A 17 10.11 4.39 -5.37
C ASP A 17 9.69 2.95 -5.06
N LEU A 18 10.57 1.97 -5.30
CA LEU A 18 10.33 0.57 -4.94
C LEU A 18 10.27 0.38 -3.43
N GLU A 19 11.24 0.92 -2.68
CA GLU A 19 11.24 0.84 -1.22
C GLU A 19 10.01 1.52 -0.62
N LYS A 20 9.63 2.69 -1.15
CA LYS A 20 8.40 3.41 -0.78
C LYS A 20 7.15 2.57 -1.06
N ALA A 21 7.08 1.92 -2.22
CA ALA A 21 5.94 1.06 -2.58
C ALA A 21 5.82 -0.15 -1.64
N ILE A 22 6.94 -0.83 -1.34
CA ILE A 22 6.97 -1.99 -0.45
C ILE A 22 6.57 -1.58 0.98
N ALA A 23 7.14 -0.48 1.51
CA ALA A 23 6.79 0.00 2.85
C ALA A 23 5.31 0.41 2.94
N THR A 24 4.77 1.02 1.88
CA THR A 24 3.34 1.37 1.81
C THR A 24 2.48 0.11 1.82
N ALA A 25 2.86 -0.93 1.06
CA ALA A 25 2.15 -2.21 1.06
C ALA A 25 2.19 -2.88 2.43
N ALA A 26 3.35 -2.91 3.09
CA ALA A 26 3.53 -3.49 4.42
C ALA A 26 2.73 -2.72 5.50
N LEU A 27 2.69 -1.39 5.43
CA LEU A 27 1.91 -0.56 6.34
C LEU A 27 0.40 -0.80 6.17
N ILE A 28 -0.08 -0.84 4.92
CA ILE A 28 -1.49 -1.12 4.64
C ILE A 28 -1.87 -2.52 5.14
N PHE A 29 -1.01 -3.52 4.89
CA PHE A 29 -1.18 -4.87 5.40
C PHE A 29 -1.32 -4.85 6.92
N ARG A 30 -0.33 -4.29 7.63
CA ARG A 30 -0.31 -4.23 9.10
C ARG A 30 -1.53 -3.54 9.69
N ASN A 31 -2.00 -2.45 9.06
CA ASN A 31 -3.17 -1.71 9.53
C ASN A 31 -4.50 -2.42 9.25
N SER A 32 -4.51 -3.38 8.32
CA SER A 32 -5.70 -4.14 7.94
C SER A 32 -5.73 -5.55 8.52
N SER A 33 -4.62 -6.01 9.10
CA SER A 33 -4.51 -7.32 9.72
C SER A 33 -5.24 -7.37 11.07
N ASP A 34 -5.76 -8.56 11.38
CA ASP A 34 -6.32 -8.88 12.68
C ASP A 34 -5.22 -8.98 13.76
N LEU A 35 -5.63 -9.16 15.02
CA LEU A 35 -4.70 -9.26 16.16
C LEU A 35 -3.68 -10.40 16.04
N ASP A 36 -3.99 -11.44 15.25
CA ASP A 36 -3.09 -12.56 14.97
C ASP A 36 -2.09 -12.26 13.82
N GLY A 37 -2.13 -11.05 13.27
CA GLY A 37 -1.27 -10.58 12.19
C GLY A 37 -1.70 -11.01 10.78
N LYS A 38 -2.81 -11.75 10.65
CA LYS A 38 -3.29 -12.23 9.35
C LYS A 38 -4.35 -11.31 8.78
N LEU A 39 -4.56 -11.45 7.48
CA LEU A 39 -5.61 -10.75 6.76
C LEU A 39 -6.74 -11.75 6.44
N GLY A 40 -7.93 -11.48 6.97
CA GLY A 40 -9.12 -12.24 6.61
C GLY A 40 -9.39 -12.20 5.10
N LYS A 41 -9.91 -13.30 4.54
CA LYS A 41 -10.17 -13.44 3.10
C LYS A 41 -11.04 -12.31 2.52
N ALA A 42 -12.10 -11.92 3.25
CA ALA A 42 -12.99 -10.83 2.83
C ALA A 42 -12.27 -9.48 2.83
N THR A 43 -11.48 -9.19 3.88
CA THR A 43 -10.66 -7.99 4.00
C THR A 43 -9.63 -7.91 2.89
N ALA A 44 -8.91 -9.01 2.62
CA ALA A 44 -7.93 -9.08 1.54
C ALA A 44 -8.57 -8.83 0.16
N LYS A 45 -9.73 -9.46 -0.11
CA LYS A 45 -10.48 -9.23 -1.34
C LYS A 45 -10.87 -7.76 -1.50
N ASN A 46 -11.42 -7.15 -0.45
CA ASN A 46 -11.83 -5.74 -0.48
C ASN A 46 -10.64 -4.80 -0.70
N LEU A 47 -9.51 -5.09 -0.05
CA LEU A 47 -8.29 -4.29 -0.17
C LEU A 47 -7.74 -4.32 -1.60
N LEU A 48 -7.64 -5.51 -2.19
CA LEU A 48 -7.20 -5.68 -3.57
C LEU A 48 -8.16 -5.00 -4.54
N GLN A 49 -9.47 -5.21 -4.39
CA GLN A 49 -10.46 -4.55 -5.24
C GLN A 49 -10.35 -3.03 -5.14
N THR A 50 -10.28 -2.45 -3.95
CA THR A 50 -10.20 -0.99 -3.79
C THR A 50 -8.92 -0.42 -4.38
N ARG A 51 -7.76 -1.04 -4.12
CA ARG A 51 -6.47 -0.52 -4.57
C ARG A 51 -6.24 -0.73 -6.07
N PHE A 52 -6.61 -1.90 -6.60
CA PHE A 52 -6.45 -2.18 -8.02
C PHE A 52 -7.55 -1.56 -8.87
N ARG A 53 -8.80 -1.40 -8.38
CA ARG A 53 -9.85 -0.72 -9.14
C ARG A 53 -9.44 0.71 -9.50
N ASN A 54 -8.93 1.47 -8.53
CA ASN A 54 -8.44 2.83 -8.78
C ASN A 54 -7.30 2.84 -9.81
N PHE A 55 -6.47 1.78 -9.84
CA PHE A 55 -5.43 1.62 -10.85
C PHE A 55 -6.02 1.30 -12.24
N THR A 56 -6.93 0.32 -12.32
CA THR A 56 -7.54 -0.12 -13.58
C THR A 56 -8.38 0.97 -14.22
N GLU A 57 -9.24 1.67 -13.44
CA GLU A 57 -10.01 2.82 -13.92
C GLU A 57 -9.09 3.92 -14.48
N GLY A 58 -7.95 4.17 -13.83
CA GLY A 58 -6.93 5.11 -14.31
C GLY A 58 -6.14 4.65 -15.54
N GLN A 59 -6.20 3.37 -15.93
CA GLN A 59 -5.62 2.88 -17.20
C GLN A 59 -6.66 2.80 -18.31
N GLU A 60 -7.90 2.40 -18.00
CA GLU A 60 -9.00 2.30 -18.96
C GLU A 60 -9.47 3.66 -19.47
N THR A 61 -9.40 4.70 -18.63
CA THR A 61 -9.77 6.08 -18.97
C THR A 61 -8.63 6.87 -19.63
N LYS A 62 -7.41 6.32 -19.71
CA LYS A 62 -6.34 6.97 -20.47
C LYS A 62 -6.70 6.98 -21.94
N ALA A 63 -6.58 8.14 -22.57
CA ALA A 63 -6.74 8.26 -24.01
C ALA A 63 -5.82 7.25 -24.70
N LYS A 64 -6.41 6.33 -25.48
CA LYS A 64 -5.63 5.48 -26.38
C LYS A 64 -4.98 6.40 -27.39
N TYR A 65 -3.66 6.28 -27.58
CA TYR A 65 -2.95 7.04 -28.60
C TYR A 65 -3.66 6.86 -29.95
N LYS A 66 -3.95 7.99 -30.62
CA LYS A 66 -4.55 8.01 -31.96
C LYS A 66 -3.56 7.51 -33.00
#